data_AF-A0A6N6Q351-F1
#
_entry.id   AF-A0A6N6Q351-F1
#
_cell.length_a   1.000
_cell.length_b   1.000
_cell.length_c   1.000
_cell.angle_alpha   90.00
_cell.angle_beta   90.00
_cell.angle_gamma   90.00
#
_symmetry.space_group_name_H-M   'P 1'
#
loop_
_entity.id
_entity.type
_entity.pdbx_description
1 polymer ?
#
loop_
_entity_poly.entity_id
_entity_poly.type
_entity_poly.pdbx_seq_one_letter_code
_entity_poly.pdbx_strand_id
1 'polypeptide(L)'
;MPEKNGKTKKKAMILGVGLDTDGHRRITQGPNFALVGGTQETHEVMTEKAVKINEKLKTKGKHLEDLSHAEFDDLAHSVGLHRHRPEQN
;
A
#
# COMPACT_ATOMS: atom_id res chain seq x y z
N MET A 1 18.18 25.77 -25.91
CA MET A 1 17.04 25.11 -25.23
C MET A 1 16.45 24.14 -26.25
N PRO A 2 16.10 22.87 -25.95
CA PRO A 2 15.39 22.38 -24.76
C PRO A 2 16.05 21.10 -24.15
N GLU A 3 15.76 20.66 -22.93
CA GLU A 3 14.76 19.62 -22.65
C GLU A 3 14.50 19.62 -21.13
N LYS A 4 13.38 20.21 -20.68
CA LYS A 4 12.87 19.94 -19.33
C LYS A 4 12.00 18.69 -19.45
N ASN A 5 12.63 17.52 -19.35
CA ASN A 5 11.93 16.26 -19.15
C ASN A 5 11.38 16.24 -17.71
N GLY A 6 10.29 16.98 -17.50
CA GLY A 6 9.54 16.98 -16.26
C GLY A 6 8.84 15.63 -16.11
N LYS A 7 9.60 14.60 -15.71
CA LYS A 7 9.02 13.35 -15.21
C LYS A 7 8.17 13.75 -14.00
N THR A 8 6.86 13.83 -14.20
CA THR A 8 5.92 13.93 -13.10
C THR A 8 6.24 12.78 -12.16
N LYS A 9 6.80 13.07 -10.98
CA LYS A 9 7.09 12.04 -9.99
C LYS A 9 5.78 11.29 -9.74
N LYS A 10 5.70 10.04 -10.20
CA LYS A 10 4.48 9.24 -10.10
C LYS A 10 4.29 8.95 -8.62
N LYS A 11 3.39 9.70 -7.96
CA LYS A 11 3.05 9.39 -6.57
C LYS A 11 2.35 8.03 -6.56
N ALA A 12 2.98 7.05 -5.93
CA ALA A 12 2.38 5.76 -5.64
C ALA A 12 1.81 5.81 -4.20
N MET A 13 0.64 5.23 -3.99
CA MET A 13 0.00 5.16 -2.68
C MET A 13 -0.75 3.83 -2.53
N ILE A 14 -0.64 3.21 -1.36
CA ILE A 14 -1.38 1.99 -1.00
C ILE A 14 -2.72 2.40 -0.39
N LEU A 15 -3.81 1.88 -0.90
CA LEU A 15 -5.13 2.07 -0.30
C LEU A 15 -5.62 0.73 0.27
N GLY A 16 -5.83 0.67 1.58
CA GLY A 16 -6.48 -0.44 2.26
C GLY A 16 -7.90 -0.04 2.64
N VAL A 17 -8.87 -0.85 2.25
CA VAL A 17 -10.28 -0.64 2.61
C VAL A 17 -10.75 -1.86 3.38
N GLY A 18 -11.09 -1.66 4.65
CA GLY A 18 -11.75 -2.68 5.46
C GLY A 18 -13.23 -2.71 5.11
N LEU A 19 -13.67 -3.80 4.48
CA LEU A 19 -15.08 -4.03 4.10
C LEU A 19 -15.95 -4.49 5.28
N ASP A 20 -15.32 -4.90 6.37
CA ASP A 20 -15.95 -5.28 7.61
C ASP A 20 -16.12 -4.06 8.53
N THR A 21 -17.29 -3.90 9.15
CA THR A 21 -17.64 -2.71 9.94
C THR A 21 -18.35 -3.08 11.23
N ASP A 22 -17.82 -2.57 12.34
CA ASP A 22 -18.42 -2.67 13.68
C ASP A 22 -19.19 -1.38 14.06
N GLY A 23 -19.39 -0.48 13.09
CA GLY A 23 -20.05 0.82 13.32
C GLY A 23 -19.08 1.94 13.69
N HIS A 24 -17.79 1.64 13.88
CA HIS A 24 -16.76 2.65 14.07
C HIS A 24 -16.03 3.00 12.76
N ARG A 25 -15.91 4.31 12.48
CA ARG A 25 -15.10 4.81 11.36
C ARG A 25 -13.64 4.92 11.80
N ARG A 26 -12.81 3.99 11.33
CA ARG A 26 -11.35 4.00 11.55
C ARG A 26 -10.63 4.49 10.29
N ILE A 27 -9.73 5.46 10.44
CA ILE A 27 -8.95 6.01 9.34
C ILE A 27 -7.51 6.15 9.82
N THR A 28 -6.59 5.49 9.13
CA THR A 28 -5.14 5.59 9.35
C THR A 28 -4.48 6.02 8.06
N GLN A 29 -3.73 7.13 8.09
CA GLN A 29 -3.03 7.64 6.92
C GLN A 29 -1.52 7.70 7.20
N GLY A 30 -0.73 7.40 6.19
CA GLY A 30 0.72 7.50 6.20
C GLY A 30 1.25 8.10 4.90
N PRO A 31 2.58 8.27 4.79
CA PRO A 31 3.19 8.98 3.66
C PRO A 31 2.93 8.32 2.30
N ASN A 32 2.83 6.98 2.28
CA ASN A 32 2.60 6.19 1.06
C ASN A 32 1.41 5.23 1.20
N PHE A 33 0.54 5.41 2.20
CA PHE A 33 -0.62 4.54 2.40
C PHE A 33 -1.80 5.24 3.08
N ALA A 34 -3.01 4.77 2.83
CA ALA A 34 -4.21 5.12 3.56
C ALA A 34 -5.03 3.86 3.83
N LEU A 35 -5.49 3.69 5.05
CA LEU A 35 -6.33 2.60 5.52
C LEU A 35 -7.64 3.20 6.02
N VAL A 36 -8.76 2.72 5.48
CA VAL A 36 -10.09 3.25 5.78
C VAL A 36 -11.02 2.08 6.10
N GLY A 37 -11.71 2.17 7.23
CA GLY A 37 -12.64 1.14 7.68
C GLY A 37 -11.96 -0.09 8.28
N GLY A 38 -12.75 -1.15 8.46
CA GLY A 38 -12.39 -2.35 9.21
C GLY A 38 -12.90 -2.31 10.65
N THR A 39 -13.29 -3.48 11.17
CA THR A 39 -13.31 -3.74 12.61
C THR A 39 -11.94 -3.44 13.23
N GLN A 40 -11.88 -3.35 14.56
CA GLN A 40 -10.61 -3.10 15.25
C GLN A 40 -9.52 -4.11 14.86
N GLU A 41 -9.85 -5.40 14.86
CA GLU A 41 -8.93 -6.47 14.47
C GLU A 41 -8.47 -6.32 13.01
N THR A 42 -9.40 -6.19 12.06
CA THR A 42 -9.07 -6.02 10.64
C THR A 42 -8.23 -4.75 10.39
N HIS A 43 -8.57 -3.65 11.05
CA HIS A 43 -7.87 -2.39 10.93
C HIS A 43 -6.44 -2.48 11.48
N GLU A 44 -6.25 -3.17 12.60
CA GLU A 44 -4.94 -3.40 13.21
C GLU A 44 -4.06 -4.26 12.30
N VAL A 45 -4.60 -5.35 11.75
CA VAL A 45 -3.90 -6.21 10.78
C VAL A 45 -3.51 -5.43 9.52
N MET A 46 -4.41 -4.59 8.98
CA MET A 46 -4.09 -3.73 7.84
C MET A 46 -2.98 -2.72 8.18
N THR A 47 -3.03 -2.13 9.36
CA THR A 47 -2.04 -1.15 9.84
C THR A 47 -0.66 -1.80 9.99
N GLU A 48 -0.61 -2.98 10.61
CA GLU A 48 0.63 -3.73 10.76
C GLU A 48 1.28 -4.04 9.40
N LYS A 49 0.48 -4.48 8.42
CA LYS A 49 0.98 -4.75 7.06
C LYS A 49 1.49 -3.48 6.38
N ALA A 50 0.77 -2.37 6.48
CA ALA A 50 1.19 -1.10 5.89
C ALA A 50 2.51 -0.57 6.49
N VAL A 51 2.69 -0.72 7.81
CA VAL A 51 3.94 -0.37 8.49
C VAL A 51 5.08 -1.28 8.04
N LYS A 52 4.87 -2.60 7.98
CA LYS A 52 5.89 -3.56 7.49
C LYS A 52 6.34 -3.26 6.05
N ILE A 53 5.41 -2.86 5.18
CA ILE A 53 5.75 -2.44 3.81
C ILE A 53 6.66 -1.20 3.83
N ASN A 54 6.33 -0.19 4.63
CA ASN A 54 7.16 1.02 4.74
C ASN A 54 8.54 0.74 5.33
N GLU A 55 8.63 -0.11 6.35
CA GLU A 55 9.92 -0.50 6.92
C GLU A 55 10.79 -1.20 5.87
N LYS A 56 10.24 -2.16 5.11
CA LYS A 56 10.96 -2.82 4.02
C LYS A 56 11.38 -1.85 2.91
N LEU A 57 10.52 -0.90 2.54
CA LEU A 57 10.86 0.17 1.59
C LEU A 57 12.04 1.01 2.10
N LYS A 58 11.99 1.40 3.37
CA LYS A 58 13.03 2.18 4.04
C LYS A 58 14.35 1.41 4.14
N THR A 59 14.32 0.12 4.47
CA THR A 59 15.50 -0.76 4.46
C THR A 59 16.12 -0.87 3.07
N LYS A 60 15.29 -0.94 2.02
CA LYS A 60 15.76 -0.95 0.62
C LYS A 60 16.20 0.42 0.12
N GLY A 61 15.95 1.50 0.88
CA GLY A 61 16.22 2.88 0.47
C GLY A 61 15.41 3.32 -0.76
N LYS A 62 14.29 2.64 -1.04
CA LYS A 62 13.42 2.92 -2.20
C LYS A 62 12.11 3.53 -1.72
N HIS A 63 11.52 4.41 -2.53
CA HIS A 63 10.15 4.85 -2.31
C HIS A 63 9.17 3.92 -3.04
N LEU A 64 7.89 3.97 -2.66
CA LEU A 64 6.85 3.22 -3.35
C LEU A 64 6.74 3.61 -4.84
N GLU A 65 7.09 4.87 -5.17
CA GLU A 65 7.17 5.37 -6.55
C GLU A 65 8.31 4.77 -7.39
N ASP A 66 9.36 4.25 -6.73
CA ASP A 66 10.51 3.62 -7.40
C ASP A 66 10.28 2.13 -7.67
N LEU A 67 9.28 1.52 -7.02
CA LEU A 67 8.99 0.10 -7.20
C LEU A 67 8.24 -0.17 -8.50
N SER A 68 8.71 -1.19 -9.23
CA SER A 68 7.94 -1.78 -10.32
C SER A 68 6.76 -2.58 -9.77
N HIS A 69 5.71 -2.80 -10.58
CA HIS A 69 4.57 -3.63 -10.17
C HIS A 69 4.98 -5.02 -9.64
N ALA A 70 6.02 -5.64 -10.23
CA ALA A 70 6.54 -6.91 -9.76
C ALA A 70 7.23 -6.81 -8.40
N GLU A 71 8.01 -5.76 -8.16
CA GLU A 71 8.64 -5.53 -6.85
C GLU A 71 7.60 -5.21 -5.77
N PHE A 72 6.54 -4.49 -6.15
CA PHE A 72 5.41 -4.24 -5.26
C PHE A 72 4.65 -5.54 -4.94
N ASP A 73 4.42 -6.40 -5.93
CA ASP A 73 3.76 -7.70 -5.74
C ASP A 73 4.57 -8.61 -4.82
N ASP A 74 5.89 -8.68 -5.00
CA ASP A 74 6.80 -9.42 -4.12
C ASP A 74 6.78 -8.86 -2.69
N LEU A 75 6.79 -7.53 -2.56
CA LEU A 75 6.71 -6.85 -1.26
C LEU A 75 5.37 -7.10 -0.57
N ALA A 76 4.27 -7.05 -1.32
CA ALA A 76 2.92 -7.34 -0.87
C ALA A 76 2.80 -8.81 -0.42
N HIS A 77 3.26 -9.77 -1.23
CA HIS A 77 3.33 -11.18 -0.87
C HIS A 77 4.15 -11.40 0.40
N SER A 78 5.28 -10.71 0.53
CA SER A 78 6.17 -10.80 1.68
C SER A 78 5.56 -10.25 2.99
N VAL A 79 4.45 -9.52 2.92
CA VAL A 79 3.64 -9.12 4.10
C VAL A 79 2.30 -9.87 4.17
N GLY A 80 2.13 -10.92 3.38
CA GLY A 80 0.93 -11.75 3.35
C GLY A 80 -0.27 -11.06 2.69
N LEU A 81 -0.04 -10.15 1.75
CA LEU A 81 -1.07 -9.66 0.83
C LEU A 81 -1.02 -10.52 -0.44
N HIS A 82 -2.06 -11.31 -0.66
CA HIS A 82 -2.22 -12.10 -1.86
C HIS A 82 -3.03 -11.32 -2.88
N ARG A 83 -2.52 -11.23 -4.10
CA ARG A 83 -3.27 -10.65 -5.21
C ARG A 83 -4.42 -11.59 -5.55
N HIS A 84 -5.64 -11.21 -5.20
CA HIS A 84 -6.83 -11.89 -5.70
C HIS A 84 -6.91 -11.60 -7.21
N ARG A 85 -6.46 -12.54 -8.05
CA ARG A 85 -6.88 -12.58 -9.45
C ARG A 85 -8.28 -13.17 -9.45
N PRO A 86 -9.35 -12.38 -9.67
CA PRO A 86 -10.63 -13.00 -9.97
C PRO A 86 -10.43 -13.86 -11.22
N GLU A 87 -10.85 -15.12 -11.14
CA GLU A 87 -10.89 -16.02 -12.27
C GLU A 87 -11.70 -15.31 -13.38
N GLN A 88 -11.10 -15.16 -14.55
CA GLN A 88 -11.67 -14.44 -15.66
C GLN A 88 -12.78 -15.32 -16.24
N ASN A 89 -14.00 -15.12 -15.75
CA ASN A 89 -15.21 -15.82 -16.17
C ASN A 89 -15.65 -15.40 -17.57
#